data_AF-A0A1E5MG36-F1
#
_entry.id   AF-A0A1E5MG36-F1
#
_cell.length_a   1.000
_cell.length_b   1.000
_cell.length_c   1.000
_cell.angle_alpha   90.00
_cell.angle_beta   90.00
_cell.angle_gamma   90.00
#
_symmetry.space_group_name_H-M   'P 1'
#
loop_
_entity.id
_entity.type
_entity.pdbx_description
1 polymer ?
#
loop_
_entity_poly.entity_id
_entity_poly.type
_entity_poly.pdbx_seq_one_letter_code
_entity_poly.pdbx_strand_id
1 'polypeptide(L)'
;MARTPRERHEPIDLATAEVVLAGTQDLLPVLRTSAVRAGVDASRMRVVGVDDVHEVADHADADLAVIAIRRPGEDPAFHRAQETAELIAPLLAPHAVRIVVTVSGVTRLAPKVERTLTSEVLHQIGIASATSGFKRPFRSMRTRLGTAGLRAAGVRVFRITV
;
A
#
# COMPACT_ATOMS: atom_id res chain seq x y z
N MET A 1 12.14 0.33 -31.43
CA MET A 1 11.49 0.95 -30.25
C MET A 1 12.16 0.44 -28.99
N ALA A 2 13.10 1.20 -28.43
CA ALA A 2 13.79 0.86 -27.19
C ALA A 2 12.80 0.92 -26.02
N ARG A 3 12.68 -0.18 -25.27
CA ARG A 3 11.94 -0.21 -24.00
C ARG A 3 12.75 0.61 -23.00
N THR A 4 12.21 1.71 -22.50
CA THR A 4 12.80 2.48 -21.40
C THR A 4 13.15 1.54 -20.24
N PRO A 5 14.37 1.60 -19.68
CA PRO A 5 14.71 0.86 -18.47
C PRO A 5 13.77 1.37 -17.38
N ARG A 6 12.84 0.54 -16.91
CA ARG A 6 12.07 0.84 -15.70
C ARG A 6 13.09 1.00 -14.58
N GLU A 7 13.15 2.19 -13.97
CA GLU A 7 13.94 2.45 -12.77
C GLU A 7 13.76 1.29 -11.80
N ARG A 8 14.87 0.64 -11.46
CA ARG A 8 14.89 -0.49 -10.56
C ARG A 8 15.06 0.10 -9.17
N HIS A 9 14.00 0.06 -8.37
CA HIS A 9 14.16 0.28 -6.93
C HIS A 9 15.00 -0.84 -6.36
N GLU A 10 15.88 -0.48 -5.44
CA GLU A 10 16.57 -1.47 -4.65
C GLU A 10 15.54 -2.27 -3.85
N PRO A 11 15.77 -3.58 -3.67
CA PRO A 11 14.81 -4.45 -3.01
C PRO A 11 14.72 -4.08 -1.54
N ILE A 12 13.50 -3.82 -1.07
CA ILE A 12 13.26 -3.46 0.33
C ILE A 12 13.43 -4.70 1.21
N ASP A 13 14.33 -4.65 2.19
CA ASP A 13 14.40 -5.65 3.25
C ASP A 13 13.34 -5.34 4.32
N LEU A 14 12.20 -6.03 4.27
CA LEU A 14 11.06 -5.77 5.15
C LEU A 14 11.36 -5.94 6.64
N ALA A 15 12.37 -6.73 7.01
CA ALA A 15 12.74 -6.91 8.41
C ALA A 15 13.42 -5.67 9.00
N THR A 16 14.03 -4.84 8.15
CA THR A 16 14.77 -3.64 8.55
C THR A 16 14.17 -2.35 7.96
N ALA A 17 13.20 -2.45 7.07
CA ALA A 17 12.55 -1.28 6.48
C ALA A 17 11.71 -0.50 7.50
N GLU A 18 11.83 0.82 7.46
CA GLU A 18 10.87 1.72 8.10
C GLU A 18 9.63 1.82 7.19
N VAL A 19 8.44 1.60 7.75
CA VAL A 19 7.19 1.49 6.98
C VAL A 19 6.13 2.46 7.48
N VAL A 20 5.55 3.23 6.56
CA VAL A 20 4.41 4.10 6.83
C VAL A 20 3.12 3.44 6.34
N LEU A 21 2.16 3.26 7.25
CA LEU A 21 0.80 2.83 6.94
C LEU A 21 -0.13 4.04 7.08
N ALA A 22 -0.62 4.57 5.97
CA ALA A 22 -1.55 5.68 5.97
C ALA A 22 -2.93 5.20 5.53
N GLY A 23 -4.00 5.67 6.15
CA GLY A 23 -5.33 5.36 5.64
C GLY A 23 -6.49 5.84 6.49
N THR A 24 -7.70 5.55 6.02
CA THR A 24 -8.92 5.75 6.81
C THR A 24 -8.95 4.77 7.97
N GLN A 25 -9.52 5.19 9.11
CA GLN A 25 -9.46 4.46 10.38
C GLN A 25 -9.87 2.98 10.28
N ASP A 26 -10.88 2.68 9.45
CA ASP A 26 -11.39 1.32 9.25
C ASP A 26 -10.46 0.41 8.42
N LEU A 27 -9.55 0.98 7.63
CA LEU A 27 -8.60 0.25 6.78
C LEU A 27 -7.25 0.01 7.46
N LEU A 28 -6.88 0.82 8.46
CA LEU A 28 -5.61 0.70 9.18
C LEU A 28 -5.37 -0.69 9.80
N PRO A 29 -6.36 -1.36 10.43
CA PRO A 29 -6.16 -2.71 10.96
C PRO A 29 -5.82 -3.74 9.87
N VAL A 30 -6.42 -3.60 8.69
CA VAL A 30 -6.15 -4.46 7.53
C VAL A 30 -4.74 -4.23 7.02
N LEU A 31 -4.31 -2.98 6.90
CA LEU A 31 -2.94 -2.63 6.51
C LEU A 31 -1.92 -3.18 7.49
N ARG A 32 -2.11 -2.94 8.79
CA ARG A 32 -1.20 -3.42 9.85
C ARG A 32 -1.07 -4.94 9.83
N THR A 33 -2.19 -5.66 9.73
CA THR A 33 -2.20 -7.12 9.63
C THR A 33 -1.44 -7.61 8.39
N SER A 34 -1.58 -6.89 7.27
CA SER A 34 -0.90 -7.22 6.02
C SER A 34 0.61 -6.98 6.12
N ALA A 35 1.05 -5.87 6.69
CA ALA A 35 2.46 -5.54 6.88
C ALA A 35 3.17 -6.54 7.80
N VAL A 36 2.58 -6.85 8.97
CA VAL A 36 3.14 -7.85 9.90
C VAL A 36 3.26 -9.22 9.22
N ARG A 37 2.25 -9.64 8.47
CA ARG A 37 2.30 -10.90 7.71
C ARG A 37 3.33 -10.90 6.58
N ALA A 38 3.70 -9.71 6.09
CA ALA A 38 4.76 -9.57 5.09
C ALA A 38 6.16 -9.73 5.70
N GLY A 39 6.27 -9.69 7.04
CA GLY A 39 7.54 -9.72 7.76
C GLY A 39 8.04 -8.34 8.20
N VAL A 40 7.19 -7.30 8.14
CA VAL A 40 7.53 -5.97 8.67
C VAL A 40 7.57 -6.00 10.20
N ASP A 41 8.64 -5.47 10.79
CA ASP A 41 8.75 -5.28 12.23
C ASP A 41 7.74 -4.23 12.72
N ALA A 42 6.91 -4.59 13.69
CA ALA A 42 5.88 -3.69 14.19
C ALA A 42 6.41 -2.48 14.96
N SER A 43 7.65 -2.52 15.44
CA SER A 43 8.33 -1.37 16.05
C SER A 43 8.80 -0.33 15.04
N ARG A 44 8.93 -0.73 13.77
CA ARG A 44 9.34 0.12 12.61
C ARG A 44 8.16 0.52 11.73
N MET A 45 6.93 0.35 12.25
CA MET A 45 5.72 0.76 11.57
C MET A 45 5.19 2.06 12.16
N ARG A 46 5.10 3.08 11.33
CA ARG A 46 4.37 4.31 11.64
C ARG A 46 2.99 4.27 11.04
N VAL A 47 1.96 4.45 11.86
CA VAL A 47 0.55 4.45 11.43
C VAL A 47 0.04 5.89 11.43
N VAL A 48 -0.54 6.31 10.30
CA VAL A 48 -1.07 7.66 10.09
C VAL A 48 -2.55 7.57 9.70
N GLY A 49 -3.43 8.12 10.53
CA GLY A 49 -4.85 8.29 10.18
C GLY A 49 -5.02 9.48 9.26
N VAL A 50 -5.66 9.30 8.10
CA VAL A 50 -5.89 10.38 7.13
C VAL A 50 -6.95 11.38 7.64
N ASP A 51 -7.86 10.91 8.49
CA ASP A 51 -8.92 11.73 9.06
C ASP A 51 -8.46 12.50 10.32
N ASP A 52 -7.31 12.10 10.89
CA ASP A 52 -6.70 12.72 12.07
C ASP A 52 -5.49 13.53 11.63
N VAL A 53 -5.77 14.69 11.02
CA VAL A 53 -4.73 15.61 10.53
C VAL A 53 -4.01 16.21 11.72
N HIS A 54 -2.93 15.56 12.14
CA HIS A 54 -1.87 16.19 12.91
C HIS A 54 -0.66 16.32 11.99
N GLU A 55 -0.02 17.50 12.01
CA GLU A 55 1.24 17.72 11.31
C GLU A 55 2.21 16.60 11.72
N VAL A 56 2.64 15.86 10.71
CA VAL A 56 3.59 14.79 10.90
C VAL A 56 4.96 15.44 11.08
N ALA A 57 5.26 15.84 12.32
CA ALA A 57 6.40 16.71 12.63
C ALA A 57 7.78 16.01 12.58
N ASP A 58 7.81 14.68 12.65
CA ASP A 58 9.06 13.92 12.64
C ASP A 58 9.36 13.43 11.23
N HIS A 59 10.48 13.86 10.67
CA HIS A 59 11.05 13.26 9.45
C HIS A 59 11.43 11.81 9.75
N ALA A 60 10.94 10.90 8.93
CA ALA A 60 11.35 9.50 8.92
C ALA A 60 11.90 9.18 7.53
N ASP A 61 12.83 8.24 7.43
CA ASP A 61 13.36 7.76 6.15
C ASP A 61 12.67 6.43 5.80
N ALA A 62 11.34 6.43 5.69
CA ALA A 62 10.61 5.20 5.41
C ALA A 62 10.81 4.73 3.96
N ASP A 63 11.16 3.45 3.79
CA ASP A 63 11.41 2.81 2.49
C ASP A 63 10.11 2.40 1.78
N LEU A 64 9.03 2.22 2.56
CA LEU A 64 7.75 1.74 2.07
C LEU A 64 6.59 2.53 2.67
N ALA A 65 5.69 3.00 1.81
CA ALA A 65 4.39 3.53 2.20
C ALA A 65 3.26 2.65 1.68
N VAL A 66 2.31 2.29 2.54
CA VAL A 66 1.04 1.68 2.14
C VAL A 66 -0.09 2.62 2.51
N ILE A 67 -0.78 3.15 1.50
CA ILE A 67 -1.82 4.15 1.63
C ILE A 67 -3.17 3.48 1.31
N ALA A 68 -4.13 3.46 2.23
CA ALA A 68 -5.47 2.92 2.00
C ALA A 68 -6.56 3.96 2.21
N ILE A 69 -7.19 4.38 1.12
CA ILE A 69 -8.22 5.41 1.13
C ILE A 69 -9.57 4.80 0.83
N ARG A 70 -10.51 4.96 1.76
CA ARG A 70 -11.93 4.79 1.45
C ARG A 70 -12.44 6.04 0.73
N ARG A 71 -13.12 5.87 -0.42
CA ARG A 71 -13.74 6.95 -1.18
C ARG A 71 -15.02 7.42 -0.46
N PRO A 72 -15.09 8.64 0.07
CA PRO A 72 -16.36 9.20 0.54
C PRO A 72 -17.12 9.80 -0.65
N GLY A 73 -18.12 9.07 -1.17
CA GLY A 73 -19.00 9.61 -2.22
C GLY A 73 -18.35 9.75 -3.60
N GLU A 74 -18.51 10.92 -4.24
CA GLU A 74 -18.08 11.22 -5.63
C GLU A 74 -16.60 11.60 -5.75
N ASP A 75 -15.93 11.87 -4.63
CA ASP A 75 -14.57 12.42 -4.63
C ASP A 75 -13.58 11.47 -5.33
N PRO A 76 -12.72 11.96 -6.25
CA PRO A 76 -11.77 11.09 -6.93
C PRO A 76 -10.79 10.50 -5.91
N ALA A 77 -10.91 9.19 -5.65
CA ALA A 77 -10.01 8.48 -4.73
C ALA A 77 -8.50 8.67 -5.03
N PHE A 78 -8.15 9.07 -6.25
CA PHE A 78 -6.79 9.45 -6.62
C PHE A 78 -6.36 10.79 -6.01
N HIS A 79 -7.24 11.79 -5.98
CA HIS A 79 -6.97 13.09 -5.35
C HIS A 79 -6.66 12.94 -3.87
N ARG A 80 -7.54 12.24 -3.13
CA ARG A 80 -7.32 11.93 -1.71
C ARG A 80 -6.06 11.11 -1.45
N ALA A 81 -5.74 10.15 -2.33
CA ALA A 81 -4.51 9.39 -2.24
C ALA A 81 -3.26 10.27 -2.49
N GLN A 82 -3.35 11.25 -3.39
CA GLN A 82 -2.30 12.23 -3.63
C GLN A 82 -2.12 13.16 -2.44
N GLU A 83 -3.20 13.76 -1.92
CA GLU A 83 -3.16 14.58 -0.69
C GLU A 83 -2.53 13.81 0.48
N THR A 84 -2.93 12.55 0.65
CA THR A 84 -2.34 11.69 1.68
C THR A 84 -0.85 11.43 1.40
N ALA A 85 -0.47 11.21 0.14
CA ALA A 85 0.92 11.00 -0.25
C ALA A 85 1.78 12.25 -0.03
N GLU A 86 1.22 13.46 -0.21
CA GLU A 86 1.85 14.74 0.08
C GLU A 86 2.00 14.94 1.60
N LEU A 87 0.96 14.62 2.37
CA LEU A 87 0.98 14.69 3.83
C LEU A 87 2.04 13.80 4.46
N ILE A 88 2.21 12.57 3.95
CA ILE A 88 3.24 11.66 4.46
C ILE A 88 4.60 11.85 3.77
N ALA A 89 4.73 12.71 2.77
CA ALA A 89 5.97 12.86 2.01
C ALA A 89 7.20 13.15 2.90
N PRO A 90 7.11 13.96 3.97
CA PRO A 90 8.23 14.18 4.90
C PRO A 90 8.70 12.93 5.66
N LEU A 91 7.90 11.85 5.66
CA LEU A 91 8.22 10.56 6.27
C LEU A 91 8.89 9.57 5.33
N LEU A 92 8.99 9.91 4.05
CA LEU A 92 9.40 8.94 3.04
C LEU A 92 10.82 9.24 2.58
N ALA A 93 11.64 8.20 2.51
CA ALA A 93 12.90 8.29 1.80
C ALA A 93 12.65 8.65 0.32
N PRO A 94 13.59 9.33 -0.37
CA PRO A 94 13.42 9.73 -1.77
C PRO A 94 13.12 8.57 -2.72
N HIS A 95 13.55 7.36 -2.38
CA HIS A 95 13.40 6.14 -3.18
C HIS A 95 12.26 5.23 -2.70
N ALA A 96 11.44 5.72 -1.75
CA ALA A 96 10.40 4.94 -1.10
C ALA A 96 9.35 4.44 -2.09
N VAL A 97 8.97 3.17 -1.96
CA VAL A 97 7.91 2.59 -2.76
C VAL A 97 6.55 2.92 -2.16
N ARG A 98 5.59 3.39 -2.97
CA ARG A 98 4.25 3.75 -2.50
C ARG A 98 3.21 2.78 -3.06
N ILE A 99 2.48 2.09 -2.20
CA ILE A 99 1.38 1.20 -2.56
C ILE A 99 0.07 1.89 -2.16
N VAL A 100 -0.74 2.26 -3.15
CA VAL A 100 -2.03 2.93 -2.95
C VAL A 100 -3.17 1.94 -3.16
N VAL A 101 -3.98 1.79 -2.13
CA VAL A 101 -5.23 1.03 -2.12
C VAL A 101 -6.37 2.03 -2.04
N THR A 102 -7.34 1.89 -2.92
CA THR A 102 -8.58 2.68 -2.89
C THR A 102 -9.76 1.72 -2.73
N VAL A 103 -10.66 2.03 -1.81
CA VAL A 103 -11.84 1.22 -1.49
C VAL A 103 -13.07 2.10 -1.70
N SER A 104 -14.05 1.63 -2.47
CA SER A 104 -15.31 2.36 -2.64
C SER A 104 -16.04 2.56 -1.30
N GLY A 105 -16.65 3.73 -1.09
CA GLY A 105 -17.41 4.04 0.13
C GLY A 105 -18.56 3.08 0.40
N VAL A 106 -19.20 2.58 -0.66
CA VAL A 106 -20.32 1.61 -0.56
C VAL A 106 -19.85 0.18 -0.29
N THR A 107 -18.55 -0.10 -0.35
CA THR A 107 -18.01 -1.43 -0.11
C THR A 107 -17.88 -1.70 1.38
N ARG A 108 -18.75 -2.57 1.90
CA ARG A 108 -18.59 -3.10 3.25
C ARG A 108 -17.37 -4.03 3.31
N LEU A 109 -16.43 -3.75 4.21
CA LEU A 109 -15.33 -4.67 4.53
C LEU A 109 -15.90 -5.88 5.28
N ALA A 110 -16.37 -6.86 4.53
CA ALA A 110 -16.69 -8.16 5.07
C ALA A 110 -15.39 -8.99 5.18
N PRO A 111 -15.31 -9.98 6.09
CA PRO A 111 -14.08 -10.77 6.32
C PRO A 111 -13.46 -11.38 5.05
N LYS A 112 -14.29 -11.72 4.05
CA LYS A 112 -13.82 -12.24 2.77
C LYS A 112 -13.10 -11.18 1.93
N VAL A 113 -13.60 -9.94 1.93
CA VAL A 113 -13.00 -8.82 1.20
C VAL A 113 -11.70 -8.42 1.88
N GLU A 114 -11.69 -8.31 3.22
CA GLU A 114 -10.48 -8.03 4.00
C GLU A 114 -9.37 -9.05 3.73
N ARG A 115 -9.67 -10.36 3.80
CA ARG A 115 -8.69 -11.41 3.49
C ARG A 115 -8.11 -11.29 2.09
N THR A 116 -8.95 -10.93 1.12
CA THR A 116 -8.53 -10.78 -0.28
C THR A 116 -7.67 -9.52 -0.44
N LEU A 117 -8.04 -8.42 0.21
CA LEU A 117 -7.28 -7.19 0.23
C LEU A 117 -5.92 -7.39 0.90
N THR A 118 -5.88 -8.05 2.05
CA THR A 118 -4.62 -8.44 2.72
C THR A 118 -3.72 -9.24 1.79
N SER A 119 -4.27 -10.21 1.06
CA SER A 119 -3.49 -11.03 0.12
C SER A 119 -2.92 -10.20 -1.03
N GLU A 120 -3.67 -9.21 -1.52
CA GLU A 120 -3.18 -8.32 -2.59
C GLU A 120 -2.13 -7.34 -2.08
N VAL A 121 -2.33 -6.74 -0.90
CA VAL A 121 -1.33 -5.87 -0.25
C VAL A 121 -0.02 -6.64 -0.02
N LEU A 122 -0.11 -7.86 0.53
CA LEU A 122 1.04 -8.77 0.68
C LEU A 122 1.76 -9.02 -0.66
N HIS A 123 0.99 -9.26 -1.73
CA HIS A 123 1.56 -9.47 -3.05
C HIS A 123 2.32 -8.24 -3.55
N GLN A 124 1.76 -7.03 -3.36
CA GLN A 124 2.41 -5.78 -3.78
C GLN A 124 3.67 -5.49 -2.96
N ILE A 125 3.62 -5.70 -1.64
CA ILE A 125 4.79 -5.58 -0.76
C ILE A 125 5.87 -6.57 -1.18
N GLY A 126 5.50 -7.83 -1.46
CA GLY A 126 6.43 -8.84 -1.95
C GLY A 126 7.06 -8.50 -3.31
N ILE A 127 6.33 -7.83 -4.21
CA ILE A 127 6.90 -7.34 -5.48
C ILE A 127 7.85 -6.16 -5.23
N ALA A 128 7.54 -5.26 -4.28
CA ALA A 128 8.39 -4.13 -3.91
C ALA A 128 9.72 -4.60 -3.27
N SER A 129 9.68 -5.70 -2.55
CA SER A 129 10.81 -6.28 -1.81
C SER A 129 11.63 -7.28 -2.64
N ALA A 130 11.22 -7.56 -3.89
CA ALA A 130 11.83 -8.63 -4.68
C ALA A 130 13.19 -8.22 -5.26
N THR A 131 14.23 -8.99 -4.89
CA THR A 131 15.63 -8.81 -5.31
C THR A 131 15.91 -8.99 -6.79
N SER A 132 15.03 -9.69 -7.51
CA SER A 132 15.17 -9.88 -8.96
C SER A 132 13.81 -10.10 -9.64
N GLY A 133 13.72 -9.68 -10.91
CA GLY A 133 12.54 -9.92 -11.76
C GLY A 133 12.20 -11.40 -11.96
N PHE A 134 13.13 -12.31 -11.66
CA PHE A 134 12.95 -13.77 -11.72
C PHE A 134 12.24 -14.35 -10.49
N LYS A 135 12.32 -13.67 -9.33
CA LYS A 135 11.63 -14.02 -8.08
C LYS A 135 10.36 -13.19 -7.85
N ARG A 136 9.78 -12.58 -8.90
CA ARG A 136 8.43 -12.00 -8.74
C ARG A 136 7.49 -13.14 -8.32
N PRO A 137 6.78 -13.02 -7.19
CA PRO A 137 5.79 -14.03 -6.82
C PRO A 137 4.83 -14.20 -8.00
N PHE A 138 4.80 -15.39 -8.59
CA PHE A 138 3.90 -15.67 -9.71
C PHE A 138 2.48 -15.35 -9.26
N ARG A 139 1.75 -14.55 -10.05
CA ARG A 139 0.32 -14.30 -9.80
C ARG A 139 -0.43 -15.61 -9.93
N SER A 140 -0.71 -16.26 -8.80
CA SER A 140 -1.52 -17.48 -8.77
C SER A 140 -2.89 -17.19 -9.38
N MET A 141 -3.53 -18.21 -9.99
CA MET A 141 -4.88 -18.07 -10.55
C MET A 141 -5.89 -17.60 -9.48
N ARG A 142 -5.66 -17.99 -8.21
CA ARG A 142 -6.41 -17.54 -7.04
C ARG A 142 -6.23 -16.05 -6.77
N THR A 143 -5.00 -15.53 -6.89
CA THR A 143 -4.70 -14.09 -6.77
C THR A 143 -5.37 -13.30 -7.89
N ARG A 144 -5.37 -13.82 -9.13
CA ARG A 144 -6.07 -13.18 -10.26
C ARG A 144 -7.58 -13.09 -10.04
N LEU A 145 -8.20 -14.18 -9.59
CA LEU A 145 -9.62 -14.19 -9.21
C LEU A 145 -9.90 -13.26 -8.01
N GLY A 146 -8.98 -13.22 -7.04
CA GLY A 146 -9.02 -12.27 -5.93
C GLY A 146 -9.01 -10.82 -6.39
N THR A 147 -8.11 -10.44 -7.32
CA THR A 147 -8.08 -9.09 -7.87
C THR A 147 -9.32 -8.73 -8.68
N ALA A 148 -9.91 -9.68 -9.41
CA ALA A 148 -11.17 -9.46 -10.11
C ALA A 148 -12.32 -9.25 -9.11
N GLY A 149 -12.36 -10.06 -8.04
CA GLY A 149 -13.32 -9.91 -6.94
C GLY A 149 -13.17 -8.59 -6.20
N LEU A 150 -11.94 -8.13 -5.94
CA LEU A 150 -11.65 -6.82 -5.36
C LEU A 150 -12.16 -5.70 -6.27
N ARG A 151 -11.86 -5.75 -7.57
CA ARG A 151 -12.36 -4.76 -8.53
C ARG A 151 -13.88 -4.72 -8.60
N ALA A 152 -14.53 -5.88 -8.62
CA ALA A 152 -15.99 -5.98 -8.58
C ALA A 152 -16.56 -5.43 -7.26
N ALA A 153 -15.85 -5.64 -6.15
CA ALA A 153 -16.14 -5.04 -4.86
C ALA A 153 -15.66 -3.58 -4.74
N GLY A 154 -15.32 -2.89 -5.83
CA GLY A 154 -14.96 -1.47 -5.80
C GLY A 154 -13.60 -1.16 -5.16
N VAL A 155 -12.71 -2.15 -5.02
CA VAL A 155 -11.35 -2.00 -4.51
C VAL A 155 -10.35 -1.95 -5.67
N ARG A 156 -9.46 -0.96 -5.68
CA ARG A 156 -8.38 -0.83 -6.67
C ARG A 156 -7.05 -0.65 -5.96
N VAL A 157 -6.04 -1.38 -6.41
CA VAL A 157 -4.68 -1.33 -5.86
C VAL A 157 -3.72 -0.91 -6.96
N PHE A 158 -2.91 0.10 -6.67
CA PHE A 158 -1.92 0.70 -7.55
C PHE A 158 -0.60 0.79 -6.81
N ARG A 159 0.50 0.64 -7.55
CA ARG A 159 1.83 0.94 -7.03
C ARG A 159 2.34 2.15 -7.76
N ILE A 160 2.72 3.16 -7.01
CA ILE A 160 3.32 4.39 -7.51
C ILE A 160 4.79 4.35 -7.11
N THR A 161 5.61 4.73 -8.07
CA THR A 161 7.05 4.64 -8.03
C THR A 161 7.50 5.94 -8.68
N VAL A 162 8.13 6.82 -7.90
CA VAL A 162 8.56 8.15 -8.31
C VAL A 162 10.07 8.15 -8.45
#